data_AF-A0A061RDH0-F1
#
_entry.id   AF-A0A061RDH0-F1
#
_cell.length_a   1.000
_cell.length_b   1.000
_cell.length_c   1.000
_cell.angle_alpha   90.00
_cell.angle_beta   90.00
_cell.angle_gamma   90.00
#
_symmetry.space_group_name_H-M   'P 1'
#
loop_
_entity.id
_entity.type
_entity.pdbx_description
1 polymer ?
#
loop_
_entity_poly.entity_id
_entity_poly.type
_entity_poly.pdbx_seq_one_letter_code
_entity_poly.pdbx_strand_id
1 'polypeptide(L)' 'CEAAAAGGHLHVLQWARGQGCKWDEETCREAAEAGHLECLQWARENGCPWDKSLCIECAYQNGHLHVCQWAVVQEP' A
#
# COMPACT_ATOMS: atom_id res chain seq x y z
N CYS A 1 0.93 -5.83 -9.34
CA CYS A 1 1.42 -5.26 -8.08
C CYS A 1 0.40 -5.42 -6.96
N GLU A 2 -0.87 -5.11 -7.20
CA GLU A 2 -2.01 -5.32 -6.27
C GLU A 2 -1.97 -6.65 -5.52
N ALA A 3 -2.00 -7.81 -6.19
CA ALA A 3 -2.02 -9.10 -5.50
C ALA A 3 -0.80 -9.35 -4.58
N ALA A 4 0.39 -8.83 -4.95
CA ALA A 4 1.57 -8.92 -4.10
C ALA A 4 1.47 -7.98 -2.88
N ALA A 5 0.87 -6.81 -3.07
CA ALA A 5 0.60 -5.84 -2.02
C ALA A 5 -0.48 -6.35 -1.03
N ALA A 6 -1.58 -6.90 -1.56
CA ALA A 6 -2.66 -7.56 -0.81
C ALA A 6 -2.18 -8.77 0.00
N GLY A 7 -1.17 -9.51 -0.51
CA GLY A 7 -0.57 -10.64 0.18
C GLY A 7 0.60 -10.30 1.11
N GLY A 8 1.00 -9.02 1.18
CA GLY A 8 2.13 -8.59 2.01
C GLY A 8 3.48 -9.09 1.50
N HIS A 9 3.57 -9.46 0.23
CA HIS A 9 4.76 -10.05 -0.39
C HIS A 9 5.68 -8.97 -0.95
N LEU A 10 6.33 -8.22 -0.06
CA LEU A 10 7.19 -7.08 -0.43
C LEU A 10 8.24 -7.44 -1.49
N HIS A 11 8.92 -8.58 -1.34
CA HIS A 11 9.93 -9.03 -2.30
C HIS A 11 9.35 -9.34 -3.69
N VAL A 12 8.13 -9.88 -3.74
CA VAL A 12 7.41 -10.12 -5.01
C VAL A 12 6.97 -8.79 -5.62
N LEU A 13 6.51 -7.85 -4.81
CA LEU A 13 6.13 -6.50 -5.24
C LEU A 13 7.33 -5.74 -5.84
N GLN A 14 8.48 -5.79 -5.17
CA GLN A 14 9.75 -5.23 -5.65
C GLN A 14 10.18 -5.85 -6.98
N TRP A 15 10.17 -7.18 -7.06
CA TRP A 15 10.52 -7.90 -8.28
C TRP A 15 9.58 -7.55 -9.43
N ALA A 16 8.26 -7.59 -9.19
CA ALA A 16 7.25 -7.26 -10.20
C ALA A 16 7.43 -5.83 -10.71
N ARG A 17 7.70 -4.88 -9.81
CA ARG A 17 8.00 -3.51 -10.22
C ARG A 17 9.24 -3.43 -11.11
N GLY A 18 10.32 -4.15 -10.77
CA GLY A 18 11.53 -4.24 -11.58
C GLY A 18 11.28 -4.81 -13.00
N GLN A 19 10.24 -5.63 -13.17
CA GLN A 19 9.80 -6.14 -14.48
C GLN A 19 8.89 -5.16 -15.26
N GLY A 20 8.67 -3.95 -14.75
CA GLY A 20 7.78 -2.97 -15.37
C GLY A 20 6.28 -3.23 -15.11
N CYS A 21 5.96 -4.01 -14.07
CA CYS A 21 4.57 -4.18 -13.66
C CYS A 21 3.97 -2.81 -13.33
N LYS A 22 2.77 -2.57 -13.89
CA LYS A 22 2.01 -1.35 -13.62
C LYS A 22 1.47 -1.40 -12.19
N TRP A 23 1.31 -0.21 -11.65
CA TRP A 23 0.64 0.04 -10.39
C TRP A 23 -0.15 1.34 -10.51
N ASP A 24 -1.03 1.54 -9.56
CA ASP A 24 -1.86 2.70 -9.36
C ASP A 24 -2.28 2.75 -7.88
N GLU A 25 -3.20 3.63 -7.56
CA GLU A 25 -3.72 3.81 -6.19
C GLU A 25 -4.27 2.52 -5.60
N GLU A 26 -4.71 1.57 -6.43
CA GLU A 26 -5.23 0.28 -5.96
C GLU A 26 -4.13 -0.59 -5.35
N THR A 27 -2.91 -0.52 -5.85
CA THR A 27 -1.79 -1.24 -5.22
C THR A 27 -1.58 -0.78 -3.77
N CYS A 28 -1.75 0.52 -3.48
CA CYS A 28 -1.68 1.06 -2.13
C CYS A 28 -2.94 0.73 -1.31
N ARG A 29 -4.14 0.83 -1.91
CA ARG A 29 -5.40 0.44 -1.26
C ARG A 29 -5.34 -0.99 -0.76
N GLU A 30 -4.96 -1.94 -1.61
CA GLU A 30 -4.89 -3.37 -1.28
C GLU A 30 -3.89 -3.65 -0.15
N ALA A 31 -2.73 -2.99 -0.15
CA ALA A 31 -1.79 -3.08 0.98
C ALA A 31 -2.38 -2.54 2.28
N ALA A 32 -3.12 -1.44 2.21
CA ALA A 32 -3.72 -0.80 3.38
C ALA A 32 -4.91 -1.61 3.93
N GLU A 33 -5.78 -2.10 3.03
CA GLU A 33 -6.93 -2.94 3.33
C GLU A 33 -6.53 -4.26 3.99
N ALA A 34 -5.41 -4.86 3.55
CA ALA A 34 -4.86 -6.08 4.13
C ALA A 34 -3.89 -5.83 5.31
N GLY A 35 -3.63 -4.57 5.67
CA GLY A 35 -2.79 -4.23 6.83
C GLY A 35 -1.28 -4.39 6.59
N HIS A 36 -0.84 -4.52 5.35
CA HIS A 36 0.55 -4.74 4.96
C HIS A 36 1.32 -3.43 4.81
N LEU A 37 1.59 -2.80 5.96
CA LEU A 37 2.23 -1.49 6.05
C LEU A 37 3.58 -1.41 5.31
N GLU A 38 4.41 -2.44 5.37
CA GLU A 38 5.71 -2.46 4.66
C GLU A 38 5.55 -2.38 3.14
N CYS A 39 4.55 -3.06 2.59
CA CYS A 39 4.24 -2.98 1.15
C CYS A 39 3.73 -1.59 0.77
N LEU A 40 2.86 -1.01 1.60
CA LEU A 40 2.33 0.35 1.39
C LEU A 40 3.44 1.42 1.44
N GLN A 41 4.31 1.35 2.45
CA GLN A 41 5.47 2.25 2.59
C GLN A 41 6.36 2.18 1.36
N TRP A 42 6.76 0.96 0.98
CA TRP A 42 7.65 0.78 -0.15
C TRP A 42 7.01 1.23 -1.46
N ALA A 43 5.74 0.90 -1.71
CA ALA A 43 5.03 1.33 -2.92
C ALA A 43 5.01 2.86 -3.03
N ARG A 44 4.64 3.56 -1.94
CA ARG A 44 4.61 5.02 -1.91
C ARG A 44 5.99 5.64 -2.14
N GLU A 45 7.01 5.17 -1.43
CA GLU A 45 8.39 5.68 -1.56
C GLU A 45 8.96 5.50 -2.98
N ASN A 46 8.46 4.52 -3.73
CA ASN A 46 8.90 4.27 -5.11
C ASN A 46 7.99 4.92 -6.16
N GLY A 47 7.10 5.83 -5.75
CA GLY A 47 6.28 6.62 -6.66
C GLY A 47 5.02 5.91 -7.16
N CYS A 48 4.53 4.92 -6.42
CA CYS A 48 3.16 4.44 -6.62
C CYS A 48 2.19 5.57 -6.26
N PRO A 49 1.25 5.93 -7.16
CA PRO A 49 0.12 6.77 -6.79
C PRO A 49 -0.59 6.18 -5.57
N TRP A 50 -1.09 7.04 -4.70
CA TRP A 50 -1.85 6.62 -3.54
C TRP A 50 -2.92 7.64 -3.21
N ASP A 51 -4.11 7.18 -2.84
CA ASP A 51 -5.11 8.00 -2.19
C ASP A 51 -5.01 7.76 -0.67
N LYS A 52 -4.50 8.78 0.03
CA LYS A 52 -4.34 8.74 1.49
C LYS A 52 -5.66 8.50 2.21
N SER A 53 -6.76 9.11 1.75
CA SER A 53 -8.07 8.99 2.40
C SER A 53 -8.60 7.58 2.25
N LEU A 54 -8.50 7.02 1.04
CA LEU A 54 -8.92 5.66 0.74
C LEU A 54 -8.11 4.62 1.54
N CYS A 55 -6.79 4.78 1.61
CA CYS A 55 -5.93 3.89 2.41
C CYS A 55 -6.30 3.93 3.90
N ILE A 56 -6.60 5.11 4.44
CA ILE A 56 -7.02 5.25 5.85
C ILE A 56 -8.38 4.58 6.08
N GLU A 57 -9.34 4.80 5.20
CA GLU A 57 -10.70 4.24 5.31
C GLU A 57 -10.67 2.71 5.27
N CYS A 58 -10.05 2.12 4.25
CA CYS A 58 -9.96 0.67 4.09
C CYS A 58 -9.20 0.00 5.26
N ALA A 59 -8.09 0.60 5.69
CA ALA A 59 -7.35 0.10 6.85
C ALA A 59 -8.18 0.19 8.14
N TYR A 60 -8.95 1.28 8.33
CA TYR A 60 -9.80 1.45 9.51
C TYR A 60 -10.94 0.44 9.56
N GLN A 61 -11.64 0.23 8.44
CA GLN A 61 -12.74 -0.73 8.32
C GLN A 61 -12.29 -2.17 8.64
N ASN A 62 -11.04 -2.50 8.32
CA ASN A 62 -10.43 -3.82 8.60
C ASN A 62 -9.65 -3.89 9.93
N GLY A 63 -9.65 -2.81 10.72
CA GLY A 63 -9.00 -2.78 12.05
C GLY A 63 -7.47 -2.67 12.02
N HIS A 64 -6.87 -2.30 10.90
CA HIS A 64 -5.43 -2.11 10.71
C HIS A 64 -4.97 -0.72 11.18
N LEU A 65 -5.12 -0.47 12.48
CA LEU A 65 -4.84 0.83 13.10
C LEU A 65 -3.39 1.31 12.90
N HIS A 66 -2.42 0.40 12.80
CA HIS A 66 -1.02 0.75 12.52
C HIS A 66 -0.83 1.38 11.14
N VAL A 67 -1.61 0.94 10.15
CA VAL A 67 -1.63 1.57 8.81
C VAL A 67 -2.26 2.95 8.90
N CYS A 68 -3.39 3.10 9.60
CA CYS A 68 -4.04 4.40 9.78
C CYS A 68 -3.09 5.40 10.47
N GLN A 69 -2.44 4.99 11.56
CA GLN A 69 -1.49 5.81 12.32
C GLN A 69 -0.31 6.26 11.46
N TRP A 70 0.22 5.36 10.61
CA TRP A 70 1.28 5.73 9.70
C TRP A 70 0.79 6.67 8.59
N ALA A 71 -0.40 6.44 8.03
CA ALA A 71 -0.92 7.22 6.93
C ALA A 71 -1.26 8.66 7.35
N VAL A 72 -1.80 8.88 8.56
CA VAL A 72 -2.19 10.22 9.02
C VAL A 72 -1.03 11.19 9.13
N VAL A 73 0.18 10.71 9.46
CA VAL A 73 1.38 11.56 9.61
C VAL A 73 2.09 11.89 8.30
N GLN A 74 1.62 11.37 7.16
CA GLN A 74 2.21 11.67 5.85
C GLN A 74 1.66 12.97 5.27
N GLU A 75 2.51 13.88 4.81
CA GLU A 75 2.09 15.08 4.07
C GLU A 75 1.57 14.74 2.66
N PRO A 76 0.63 15.54 2.10
CA PRO A 76 0.12 15.36 0.74
C PRO A 76 1.19 15.59 -0.34
#